data_AF-F7NLX9-F1
#
_entry.id   AF-F7NLX9-F1
#
_cell.length_a   1.000
_cell.length_b   1.000
_cell.length_c   1.000
_cell.angle_alpha   90.00
_cell.angle_beta   90.00
_cell.angle_gamma   90.00
#
_symmetry.space_group_name_H-M   'P 1'
#
loop_
_entity.id
_entity.type
_entity.pdbx_description
1 polymer ?
#
loop_
_entity_poly.entity_id
_entity_poly.type
_entity_poly.pdbx_seq_one_letter_code
_entity_poly.pdbx_strand_id
1 'polypeptide(L)' 'MKKIVTVIVTFNRKNKLMAAIDAYLKSNIFKIVVVNNASTDGTDSYLGFANQTLSFS' A
#
# COMPACT_ATOMS: atom_id res chain seq x y z
N MET A 1 3.06 -21.47 9.88
CA MET A 1 3.69 -20.23 9.37
C MET A 1 2.83 -19.04 9.80
N LYS A 2 3.40 -17.95 10.33
CA LYS A 2 2.62 -16.77 10.74
C LYS A 2 2.34 -15.91 9.51
N LYS A 3 1.07 -15.53 9.28
CA LYS A 3 0.69 -14.58 8.21
C LYS A 3 0.81 -13.16 8.75
N ILE A 4 1.63 -12.33 8.11
CA ILE A 4 1.84 -10.93 8.49
C ILE A 4 1.11 -10.04 7.48
N VAL A 5 0.27 -9.12 7.97
CA VAL A 5 -0.41 -8.12 7.15
C VAL A 5 0.14 -6.74 7.49
N THR A 6 0.61 -6.01 6.49
CA THR A 6 1.12 -4.65 6.65
C THR A 6 0.02 -3.65 6.33
N VAL A 7 -0.21 -2.70 7.25
CA VAL A 7 -1.14 -1.59 7.04
C VAL A 7 -0.33 -0.31 6.88
N ILE A 8 -0.56 0.41 5.78
CA ILE A 8 0.14 1.66 5.45
C ILE A 8 -0.91 2.77 5.34
N VAL A 9 -0.88 3.71 6.28
CA VAL A 9 -1.70 4.93 6.20
C VAL A 9 -0.86 6.00 5.50
N THR A 10 -1.46 6.70 4.53
CA THR A 10 -0.74 7.70 3.71
C THR A 10 -1.57 8.97 3.53
N PHE A 11 -0.89 10.12 3.48
CA PHE A 11 -1.45 11.42 3.15
C PHE A 11 -0.41 12.28 2.44
N ASN A 12 -0.63 12.59 1.16
CA ASN A 12 0.27 13.44 0.35
C ASN A 12 1.74 12.97 0.34
N ARG A 13 1.95 11.65 0.25
CA ARG A 13 3.29 11.01 0.25
C ARG A 13 3.48 10.05 -0.93
N LYS A 14 2.84 10.26 -2.08
CA LYS A 14 2.84 9.32 -3.22
C LYS A 14 4.19 8.62 -3.49
N ASN A 15 5.28 9.38 -3.65
CA ASN A 15 6.59 8.79 -3.96
C ASN A 15 7.15 7.92 -2.82
N LYS A 16 6.91 8.30 -1.56
CA LYS A 16 7.32 7.48 -0.41
C LYS A 16 6.45 6.25 -0.25
N LEU A 17 5.16 6.36 -0.56
CA LEU A 17 4.23 5.22 -0.59
C LEU A 17 4.69 4.20 -1.63
N MET A 18 5.05 4.63 -2.85
CA MET A 18 5.58 3.76 -3.90
C MET A 18 6.84 3.00 -3.43
N ALA A 19 7.80 3.72 -2.83
CA ALA A 19 9.02 3.12 -2.32
C ALA A 19 8.75 2.12 -1.17
N ALA A 20 7.80 2.43 -0.28
CA ALA A 20 7.41 1.54 0.80
C ALA A 20 6.75 0.25 0.27
N ILE A 21 5.81 0.37 -0.67
CA ILE A 21 5.16 -0.77 -1.31
C ILE A 21 6.21 -1.67 -1.98
N ASP A 22 7.13 -1.10 -2.77
CA ASP A 22 8.19 -1.87 -3.43
C ASP A 22 9.10 -2.62 -2.44
N ALA A 23 9.43 -2.00 -1.30
CA ALA A 23 10.19 -2.67 -0.23
C ALA A 23 9.41 -3.82 0.44
N TYR A 24 8.11 -3.61 0.68
CA TYR A 24 7.25 -4.61 1.31
C TYR A 24 6.91 -5.78 0.39
N LEU A 25 6.78 -5.55 -0.92
CA LEU A 25 6.61 -6.62 -1.91
C LEU A 25 7.81 -7.59 -1.97
N LYS A 26 9.00 -7.11 -1.61
CA LYS A 26 10.23 -7.93 -1.52
C LYS A 26 10.39 -8.64 -0.18
N SER A 27 9.48 -8.40 0.76
CA SER A 27 9.51 -8.98 2.11
C SER A 27 8.56 -10.18 2.22
N ASN A 28 8.78 -11.05 3.21
CA ASN A 28 7.91 -12.20 3.48
C ASN A 28 6.62 -11.80 4.23
N ILE A 29 5.78 -10.99 3.60
CA ILE A 29 4.47 -10.57 4.12
C ILE A 29 3.34 -11.18 3.28
N PHE A 30 2.19 -11.40 3.90
CA PHE A 30 1.04 -12.00 3.25
C PHE A 30 0.21 -11.00 2.45
N LYS A 31 0.07 -9.77 2.95
CA LYS A 31 -0.83 -8.77 2.37
C LYS A 31 -0.44 -7.35 2.77
N ILE A 32 -0.68 -6.39 1.87
CA ILE A 32 -0.56 -4.96 2.13
C ILE A 32 -1.96 -4.33 2.03
N VAL A 33 -2.32 -3.52 3.02
CA VAL A 33 -3.52 -2.67 3.04
C VAL A 33 -3.07 -1.23 3.07
N VAL A 34 -3.46 -0.43 2.08
CA VAL A 34 -3.12 0.99 2.02
C VAL A 34 -4.37 1.81 2.30
N VAL A 35 -4.33 2.60 3.39
CA VAL A 35 -5.39 3.54 3.75
C VAL A 35 -4.98 4.93 3.26
N ASN A 36 -5.59 5.38 2.16
CA ASN A 36 -5.40 6.75 1.68
C ASN A 36 -6.27 7.72 2.49
N ASN A 37 -5.65 8.63 3.23
CA ASN A 37 -6.33 9.64 4.04
C ASN A 37 -6.67 10.91 3.24
N ALA A 38 -7.46 10.75 2.17
CA ALA A 38 -7.89 11.85 1.30
C ALA A 38 -6.73 12.68 0.70
N SER A 39 -5.67 12.03 0.23
CA SER A 39 -4.56 12.70 -0.43
C SER A 39 -5.00 13.48 -1.68
N THR A 40 -4.34 14.60 -1.94
CA THR A 40 -4.58 15.49 -3.09
C THR A 40 -3.39 15.53 -4.07
N ASP A 41 -2.39 14.67 -3.87
CA ASP A 41 -1.12 14.63 -4.63
C ASP A 41 -1.10 13.60 -5.78
N GLY A 42 -2.28 13.08 -6.14
CA GLY A 42 -2.44 12.00 -7.12
C GLY A 42 -2.15 10.61 -6.56
N THR A 43 -2.10 10.43 -5.25
CA THR A 43 -2.03 9.10 -4.60
C THR A 43 -3.21 8.21 -5.04
N ASP A 44 -4.43 8.74 -5.16
CA ASP A 44 -5.59 7.97 -5.64
C ASP A 44 -5.39 7.44 -7.06
N SER A 45 -4.85 8.28 -7.95
CA SER A 45 -4.54 7.88 -9.33
C SER A 45 -3.52 6.74 -9.37
N TYR A 46 -2.55 6.76 -8.44
CA TYR A 46 -1.54 5.70 -8.32
C TYR A 46 -2.12 4.39 -7.77
N LEU A 47 -2.98 4.47 -6.75
CA LEU A 47 -3.59 3.28 -6.13
C LEU A 47 -4.61 2.61 -7.08
N GLY A 48 -5.14 3.36 -8.05
CA GLY A 48 -6.21 2.91 -8.93
C GLY A 48 -7.54 2.80 -8.16
N PHE A 49 -8.66 2.73 -8.89
CA PHE A 49 -10.00 2.52 -8.31
C PHE A 49 -10.20 1.11 -7.67
N ALA A 50 -9.12 0.35 -7.47
CA ALA A 50 -9.19 -0.97 -6.87
C ALA A 50 -9.32 -0.82 -5.35
N ASN A 51 -10.44 -1.31 -4.80
CA ASN A 51 -10.67 -1.46 -3.37
C ASN A 51 -9.49 -2.18 -2.68
N GLN A 52 -8.58 -1.37 -2.13
CA GLN A 52 -7.58 -1.54 -1.06
C GLN A 52 -7.28 -2.95 -0.54
N THR A 53 -6.97 -3.92 -1.40
CA THR A 53 -6.48 -5.24 -0.98
C THR A 53 -5.64 -5.87 -2.08
N LEU A 54 -4.31 -5.83 -1.91
CA LEU A 54 -3.38 -6.65 -2.67
C LEU A 54 -3.12 -7.92 -1.87
N SER A 55 -3.78 -9.02 -2.24
CA SER A 55 -3.52 -10.35 -1.67
C SER A 55 -2.59 -11.09 -2.62
N PHE A 56 -1.47 -11.60 -2.10
CA PHE A 56 -0.55 -12.44 -2.88
C PHE A 56 -0.75 -13.90 -2.45
N SER A 57 -0.93 -14.77 -3.46
CA SER A 57 -1.12 -16.21 -3.32
C SER A 57 0.15 -16.91 -2.85
#